data_AF-A0A3M1CW59-F1
#
_entry.id   AF-A0A3M1CW59-F1
#
_cell.length_a   1.000
_cell.length_b   1.000
_cell.length_c   1.000
_cell.angle_alpha   90.00
_cell.angle_beta   90.00
_cell.angle_gamma   90.00
#
_symmetry.space_group_name_H-M   'P 1'
#
loop_
_entity.id
_entity.type
_entity.pdbx_description
1 polymer ?
#
loop_
_entity_poly.entity_id
_entity_poly.type
_entity_poly.pdbx_seq_one_letter_code
_entity_poly.pdbx_strand_id
1 'polypeptide(L)' 'MPDRIDPADFIVKSKIRTLYQEADMRVSEEVWNELGHRVTRAVKESIRRAQANGRKTVKGCDF' A
#
# COMPACT_ATOMS: atom_id res chain seq x y z
N MET A 1 -20.75 -9.12 3.59
CA MET A 1 -19.84 -8.01 3.27
C MET A 1 -18.44 -8.62 3.30
N PRO A 2 -17.62 -8.54 2.24
CA PRO A 2 -16.24 -9.00 2.37
C PRO A 2 -15.61 -8.27 3.55
N ASP A 3 -14.86 -9.00 4.37
CA ASP A 3 -14.24 -8.46 5.58
C ASP A 3 -13.49 -7.17 5.24
N ARG A 4 -13.73 -6.14 6.04
CA ARG A 4 -13.05 -4.85 5.88
C ARG A 4 -11.59 -5.07 6.27
N ILE A 5 -10.71 -5.20 5.28
CA ILE A 5 -9.26 -5.27 5.48
C ILE A 5 -8.81 -3.96 6.13
N ASP A 6 -8.08 -4.04 7.24
CA ASP A 6 -7.45 -2.87 7.84
C ASP A 6 -6.36 -2.36 6.87
N PRO A 7 -6.25 -1.06 6.58
CA PRO A 7 -5.17 -0.51 5.79
C PRO A 7 -3.78 -1.06 6.15
N ALA A 8 -3.50 -1.24 7.44
CA ALA A 8 -2.21 -1.77 7.90
C ALA A 8 -1.97 -3.24 7.52
N ASP A 9 -3.01 -4.01 7.17
CA ASP A 9 -2.88 -5.42 6.77
C ASP A 9 -2.34 -5.57 5.34
N PHE A 10 -2.36 -4.49 4.53
CA PHE A 10 -1.75 -4.49 3.19
C PHE A 10 -0.22 -4.55 3.22
N ILE A 11 0.40 -4.39 4.40
CA ILE A 11 1.85 -4.32 4.56
C ILE A 11 2.37 -5.35 5.57
N VAL A 12 3.54 -5.89 5.30
CA VAL A 12 4.25 -6.73 6.28
C VAL A 12 5.08 -5.82 7.18
N LYS A 13 4.50 -5.39 8.31
CA LYS A 13 5.13 -4.45 9.25
C LYS A 13 6.57 -4.83 9.62
N SER A 14 6.85 -6.11 9.82
CA SER A 14 8.19 -6.60 10.20
C SER A 14 9.25 -6.31 9.13
N LYS A 15 8.91 -6.38 7.84
CA LYS A 15 9.84 -6.11 6.74
C LYS A 15 10.12 -4.62 6.58
N ILE A 16 9.09 -3.79 6.75
CA ILE A 16 9.25 -2.34 6.71
C ILE A 16 10.00 -1.84 7.95
N ARG A 17 9.80 -2.47 9.11
CA ARG A 17 10.53 -2.15 10.34
C ARG A 17 12.03 -2.34 10.18
N THR A 18 12.49 -3.33 9.41
CA THR A 18 13.92 -3.50 9.09
C THR A 18 14.50 -2.27 8.43
N LEU A 19 13.79 -1.61 7.49
CA LEU A 19 14.26 -0.39 6.83
C LEU A 19 14.43 0.78 7.81
N TYR A 20 13.53 0.92 8.78
CA TYR A 20 13.68 1.94 9.83
C TYR A 20 14.88 1.62 10.74
N GLN A 21 15.09 0.35 11.09
CA GLN A 21 16.21 -0.08 11.93
C GLN A 21 17.57 0.12 11.24
N GLU A 22 17.66 -0.17 9.94
CA GLU A 22 18.86 0.10 9.13
C GLU A 22 19.23 1.59 9.11
N ALA A 23 18.22 2.46 9.25
CA ALA A 23 18.39 3.90 9.36
C ALA A 23 18.54 4.42 10.80
N ASP A 24 18.66 3.53 11.80
CA ASP A 24 18.68 3.84 13.25
C ASP A 24 17.45 4.67 13.71
N MET A 25 16.29 4.42 13.09
CA MET A 25 15.05 5.12 13.37
C MET A 25 14.06 4.26 14.16
N ARG A 26 13.35 4.90 15.09
CA ARG A 26 12.13 4.35 15.71
C ARG A 26 10.92 4.76 14.88
N VAL A 27 9.87 3.95 14.94
CA VAL A 27 8.63 4.16 14.18
C VAL A 27 7.42 4.08 15.11
N SER A 28 6.50 5.04 14.98
CA SER A 28 5.24 5.07 15.74
C SER A 28 4.18 4.16 15.09
N GLU A 29 3.21 3.69 15.87
CA GLU A 29 2.17 2.78 15.37
C GLU A 29 1.23 3.42 14.33
N GLU A 30 1.05 4.75 14.36
CA GLU A 30 0.26 5.50 13.37
C GLU A 30 0.81 5.39 11.94
N VAL A 31 2.13 5.17 11.79
CA VAL A 31 2.79 5.06 10.48
C VAL A 31 2.24 3.87 9.70
N TRP A 32 1.88 2.77 10.37
CA TRP A 32 1.39 1.57 9.70
C TRP A 32 0.06 1.81 8.99
N ASN A 33 -0.85 2.54 9.63
CA ASN A 33 -2.14 2.89 9.04
C ASN A 33 -1.95 3.83 7.84
N GLU A 34 -1.08 4.83 7.96
CA GLU A 34 -0.83 5.76 6.85
C GLU A 34 -0.12 5.08 5.66
N LEU A 35 0.84 4.20 5.91
CA LEU A 35 1.45 3.38 4.86
C LEU A 35 0.41 2.50 4.17
N GLY A 36 -0.48 1.87 4.95
CA GLY A 36 -1.61 1.13 4.44
C GLY A 36 -2.53 1.94 3.53
N HIS A 37 -2.85 3.17 3.94
CA HIS A 37 -3.62 4.11 3.12
C HIS A 37 -2.88 4.50 1.84
N ARG A 38 -1.56 4.70 1.89
CA ARG A 38 -0.75 5.00 0.69
C ARG A 38 -0.79 3.87 -0.31
N VAL A 39 -0.61 2.63 0.13
CA VAL A 39 -0.74 1.44 -0.72
C VAL A 39 -2.14 1.37 -1.33
N THR A 40 -3.18 1.57 -0.51
CA THR A 40 -4.57 1.57 -0.97
C THR A 40 -4.81 2.62 -2.05
N ARG A 41 -4.32 3.85 -1.87
CA ARG A 41 -4.47 4.93 -2.85
C ARG A 41 -3.75 4.61 -4.15
N ALA A 42 -2.51 4.12 -4.08
CA ALA A 42 -1.72 3.75 -5.26
C ALA A 42 -2.39 2.64 -6.07
N VAL A 43 -2.89 1.58 -5.41
CA VAL A 43 -3.58 0.46 -6.08
C VAL A 43 -4.90 0.92 -6.71
N LYS A 44 -5.70 1.73 -6.01
CA LYS A 44 -6.95 2.27 -6.59
C LYS A 44 -6.70 3.13 -7.81
N GLU A 45 -5.65 3.96 -7.78
CA GLU A 45 -5.29 4.81 -8.90
C GLU A 45 -4.79 4.00 -10.10
N SER A 46 -3.98 2.96 -9.88
CA SER A 46 -3.51 2.10 -10.97
C SER A 46 -4.65 1.30 -11.61
N ILE A 47 -5.62 0.83 -10.80
CA ILE A 47 -6.86 0.23 -11.32
C ILE A 47 -7.62 1.24 -12.18
N ARG A 48 -7.81 2.47 -11.70
CA ARG A 48 -8.53 3.52 -12.43
C ARG A 48 -7.87 3.82 -13.78
N ARG A 49 -6.54 3.92 -13.82
CA ARG A 49 -5.77 4.15 -15.06
C ARG A 49 -5.85 2.96 -16.02
N ALA A 50 -5.76 1.73 -15.52
CA ALA A 50 -5.92 0.55 -16.36
C ALA A 50 -7.32 0.50 -17.01
N GLN A 51 -8.35 0.79 -16.23
CA GLN A 51 -9.74 0.87 -16.70
C GLN A 51 -9.94 1.99 -17.74
N ALA A 52 -9.38 3.18 -17.50
CA ALA A 52 -9.43 4.30 -18.45
C ALA A 52 -8.78 3.94 -19.81
N ASN A 53 -7.80 3.03 -19.79
CA ASN A 53 -7.15 2.49 -20.99
C ASN A 53 -7.88 1.26 -21.57
N GLY A 54 -9.10 0.94 -21.13
CA GLY A 54 -9.88 -0.20 -21.60
C GLY A 54 -9.32 -1.57 -21.20
N ARG A 55 -8.39 -1.63 -20.24
CA ARG A 55 -7.73 -2.87 -19.81
C ARG A 55 -8.37 -3.46 -18.55
N LYS A 56 -8.38 -4.80 -18.48
CA LYS A 56 -8.74 -5.57 -17.27
C LYS A 56 -7.52 -6.05 -16.47
N THR A 57 -6.32 -5.72 -16.94
CA THR A 57 -5.05 -6.09 -16.30
C THR A 57 -4.27 -4.81 -16.02
N VAL A 58 -3.97 -4.59 -14.73
CA VAL A 58 -3.06 -3.53 -14.27
C VAL A 58 -1.64 -3.88 -14.69
N LYS A 59 -0.93 -2.91 -15.24
CA LYS A 59 0.48 -3.03 -15.65
C LYS A 59 1.32 -2.07 -14.81
N GLY A 60 2.64 -2.24 -14.83
CA GLY A 60 3.57 -1.34 -14.15
C GLY A 60 3.40 0.13 -14.57
N CYS A 61 3.05 0.40 -15.83
CA CYS A 61 2.80 1.77 -16.33
C CYS A 61 1.52 2.43 -15.79
N ASP A 62 0.67 1.69 -15.07
CA ASP A 62 -0.51 2.27 -14.42
C ASP A 62 -0.22 2.81 -13.02
N PHE A 63 0.86 2.36 -12.38
CA PHE A 63 1.21 2.79 -11.03
C PHE A 63 1.79 4.21 -11.00
#